data_AF-A0A526YR09-F1
#
_entry.id   AF-A0A526YR09-F1
#
_cell.length_a   1.000
_cell.length_b   1.000
_cell.length_c   1.000
_cell.angle_alpha   90.00
_cell.angle_beta   90.00
_cell.angle_gamma   90.00
#
_symmetry.space_group_name_H-M   'P 1'
#
loop_
_entity.id
_entity.type
_entity.pdbx_description
1 polymer ?
#
loop_
_entity_poly.entity_id
_entity_poly.type
_entity_poly.pdbx_seq_one_letter_code
_entity_poly.pdbx_strand_id
1 'polypeptide(L)'
;HRTAAAVLDELPPARHLLADRAYSSTGFREALIGKGITPCIPPHAKHRVQHSYDPLLYRQRHRIENMFARLKDWRRIHTRYDRCAHTFLSAIAFAAAFIFWINEML
;
A
#
# COMPACT_ATOMS: atom_id res chain seq x y z
N HIS A 1 -5.85 11.11 -7.45
CA HIS A 1 -5.68 9.84 -8.18
C HIS A 1 -7.00 9.09 -8.22
N ARG A 2 -7.61 8.87 -9.41
CA ARG A 2 -8.94 8.23 -9.52
C ARG A 2 -8.98 6.82 -8.91
N THR A 3 -7.92 6.04 -9.09
CA THR A 3 -7.85 4.66 -8.59
C THR A 3 -7.75 4.57 -7.06
N ALA A 4 -7.04 5.52 -6.43
CA ALA A 4 -6.92 5.55 -4.97
C ALA A 4 -8.24 5.94 -4.28
N ALA A 5 -9.03 6.78 -4.95
CA ALA A 5 -10.36 7.14 -4.46
C ALA A 5 -11.33 5.95 -4.46
N ALA A 6 -11.17 5.02 -5.41
CA ALA A 6 -12.08 3.87 -5.54
C ALA A 6 -12.02 2.92 -4.33
N VAL A 7 -10.89 2.85 -3.64
CA VAL A 7 -10.72 1.97 -2.45
C VAL A 7 -10.91 2.71 -1.14
N LEU A 8 -11.18 4.03 -1.18
CA LEU A 8 -11.28 4.86 0.02
C LEU A 8 -12.39 4.36 0.96
N ASP A 9 -13.52 3.96 0.39
CA ASP A 9 -14.68 3.48 1.15
C ASP A 9 -14.42 2.14 1.84
N GLU A 10 -13.61 1.29 1.22
CA GLU A 10 -13.20 -0.03 1.71
C GLU A 10 -12.08 0.02 2.76
N LEU A 11 -11.45 1.18 2.97
CA LEU A 11 -10.39 1.30 3.97
C LEU A 11 -10.94 1.03 5.38
N PRO A 12 -10.25 0.19 6.17
CA PRO A 12 -10.61 -0.03 7.56
C PRO A 12 -10.40 1.26 8.37
N PRO A 13 -11.10 1.40 9.52
CA PRO A 13 -10.86 2.52 10.42
C PRO A 13 -9.41 2.51 10.89
N ALA A 14 -8.69 3.60 10.66
CA ALA A 14 -7.28 3.73 10.99
C ALA A 14 -6.95 5.18 11.37
N ARG A 15 -6.03 5.37 12.32
CA ARG A 15 -5.60 6.71 12.73
C ARG A 15 -4.71 7.38 11.67
N HIS A 16 -3.88 6.59 10.99
CA HIS A 16 -2.93 7.05 9.99
C HIS A 16 -2.95 6.15 8.77
N LEU A 17 -2.75 6.74 7.59
CA LEU A 17 -2.51 6.00 6.35
C LEU A 17 -1.11 6.29 5.82
N LEU A 18 -0.34 5.23 5.64
CA LEU A 18 0.97 5.23 5.00
C LEU A 18 0.80 4.93 3.52
N ALA A 19 1.17 5.85 2.65
CA ALA A 19 1.15 5.62 1.21
C ALA A 19 2.35 6.22 0.49
N ASP A 20 2.59 5.70 -0.71
CA ASP A 20 3.64 6.21 -1.59
C ASP A 20 3.41 7.67 -1.98
N ARG A 21 4.50 8.37 -2.30
CA ARG A 21 4.51 9.73 -2.81
C ARG A 21 3.58 9.91 -4.03
N ALA A 22 3.43 8.88 -4.86
CA ALA A 22 2.49 8.86 -5.98
C ALA A 22 1.01 9.02 -5.56
N TYR A 23 0.67 8.93 -4.27
CA TYR A 23 -0.67 9.19 -3.74
C TYR A 23 -0.82 10.58 -3.10
N SER A 24 0.15 11.47 -3.27
CA SER A 24 0.19 12.78 -2.59
C SER A 24 -0.81 13.83 -3.12
N SER A 25 -1.76 13.46 -3.99
CA SER A 25 -2.76 14.40 -4.52
C SER A 25 -3.63 15.03 -3.43
N THR A 26 -3.87 16.34 -3.53
CA THR A 26 -4.64 17.12 -2.55
C THR A 26 -6.01 16.50 -2.26
N GLY A 27 -6.81 16.19 -3.28
CA GLY A 27 -8.15 15.61 -3.08
C GLY A 27 -8.14 14.25 -2.39
N PHE A 28 -7.08 13.45 -2.51
CA PHE A 28 -6.98 12.19 -1.78
C PHE A 28 -6.68 12.41 -0.29
N ARG A 29 -5.82 13.40 0.03
CA ARG A 29 -5.56 13.79 1.42
C ARG A 29 -6.80 14.34 2.10
N GLU A 30 -7.54 15.21 1.41
CA GLU A 30 -8.80 15.77 1.92
C GLU A 30 -9.83 14.68 2.18
N ALA A 31 -9.96 13.72 1.27
CA ALA A 31 -10.89 12.60 1.45
C ALA A 31 -10.49 11.69 2.63
N LEU A 32 -9.20 11.46 2.87
CA LEU A 32 -8.70 10.75 4.05
C LEU A 32 -9.02 11.50 5.35
N ILE A 33 -8.78 12.82 5.37
CA ILE A 33 -9.09 13.67 6.52
C ILE A 33 -10.60 13.66 6.79
N GLY A 34 -11.44 13.70 5.76
CA GLY A 34 -12.90 13.58 5.88
C GLY A 34 -13.35 12.26 6.51
N LYS A 35 -12.58 11.18 6.33
CA LYS A 35 -12.77 9.89 7.01
C LYS A 35 -12.14 9.82 8.42
N GLY A 36 -11.50 10.88 8.89
CA GLY A 36 -10.78 10.89 10.17
C GLY A 36 -9.42 10.19 10.13
N ILE A 37 -8.87 9.94 8.93
CA ILE A 37 -7.59 9.26 8.74
C ILE A 37 -6.50 10.29 8.44
N THR A 38 -5.43 10.32 9.23
CA THR A 38 -4.32 11.26 9.00
C THR A 38 -3.40 10.74 7.89
N PRO A 39 -3.21 11.48 6.77
CA PRO A 39 -2.34 11.02 5.68
C PRO A 39 -0.86 11.21 6.02
N CYS A 40 -0.13 10.11 6.20
CA CYS A 40 1.33 10.10 6.30
C CYS A 40 1.94 9.74 4.93
N ILE A 41 1.86 10.71 4.01
CA ILE A 41 2.31 10.59 2.62
C ILE A 41 3.41 11.64 2.39
N PRO A 42 4.59 11.30 1.86
CA PRO A 42 5.59 12.29 1.52
C PRO A 42 5.06 13.20 0.41
N PRO A 43 5.32 14.52 0.47
CA PRO A 43 4.99 15.40 -0.63
C PRO A 43 5.84 15.06 -1.85
N HIS A 44 5.28 15.28 -3.03
CA HIS A 44 6.04 15.20 -4.26
C HIS A 44 6.74 16.54 -4.50
N ALA A 45 8.02 16.50 -4.94
CA ALA A 45 8.85 17.69 -5.06
C ALA A 45 8.25 18.78 -5.97
N LYS A 46 7.44 18.38 -6.95
CA LYS A 46 6.75 19.30 -7.89
C LYS A 46 5.45 19.89 -7.33
N HIS A 47 5.00 19.52 -6.13
CA HIS A 47 3.79 20.09 -5.55
C HIS A 47 4.06 21.52 -5.08
N ARG A 48 3.14 22.44 -5.41
CA ARG A 48 3.18 23.82 -4.91
C ARG A 48 3.12 23.88 -3.38
N VAL A 49 2.35 22.98 -2.77
CA VAL A 49 2.21 22.86 -1.32
C VAL A 49 2.99 21.63 -0.86
N GLN A 50 3.99 21.86 0.00
CA GLN A 50 4.72 20.80 0.67
C GLN A 50 4.00 20.51 1.99
N HIS A 51 3.30 19.37 2.07
CA HIS A 51 2.65 18.95 3.29
C HIS A 51 3.68 18.32 4.25
N SER A 52 3.57 18.64 5.54
CA SER A 52 4.31 17.93 6.57
C SER A 52 3.85 16.46 6.63
N TYR A 53 4.80 15.58 6.94
CA TYR A 53 4.57 14.17 7.21
C TYR A 53 5.56 13.73 8.29
N ASP A 54 5.22 12.68 9.03
CA ASP A 54 6.10 12.11 10.04
C ASP A 54 7.07 11.12 9.38
N PRO A 55 8.39 11.42 9.31
CA PRO A 55 9.35 10.52 8.69
C PRO A 55 9.56 9.21 9.46
N LEU A 56 9.40 9.24 10.79
CA LEU A 56 9.55 8.05 11.64
C LEU A 56 8.39 7.08 11.42
N LEU A 57 7.16 7.62 11.36
CA LEU A 57 5.99 6.83 11.00
C LEU A 57 6.10 6.32 9.55
N TYR A 58 6.54 7.17 8.62
CA TYR A 58 6.74 6.78 7.23
C TYR A 58 7.75 5.65 7.06
N ARG A 59 8.79 5.58 7.91
CA ARG A 59 9.77 4.49 7.89
C ARG A 59 9.11 3.12 7.99
N GLN A 60 8.02 2.98 8.74
CA GLN A 60 7.31 1.70 8.90
C GLN A 60 6.80 1.10 7.57
N ARG A 61 6.71 1.90 6.50
CA ARG A 61 6.40 1.43 5.14
C ARG A 61 7.37 0.36 4.64
N HIS A 62 8.62 0.34 5.13
CA HIS A 62 9.60 -0.70 4.79
C HIS A 62 9.06 -2.12 5.04
N ARG A 63 8.18 -2.31 6.04
CA ARG A 63 7.58 -3.62 6.35
C ARG A 63 6.67 -4.09 5.23
N ILE A 64 5.89 -3.17 4.67
CA ILE A 64 5.00 -3.42 3.55
C ILE A 64 5.81 -3.70 2.28
N GLU A 65 6.88 -2.92 2.05
CA GLU A 65 7.80 -3.15 0.91
C GLU A 65 8.47 -4.52 0.99
N ASN A 66 8.95 -4.92 2.18
CA ASN A 66 9.54 -6.23 2.39
C ASN A 66 8.54 -7.37 2.12
N MET A 67 7.28 -7.23 2.55
CA MET A 67 6.23 -8.18 2.21
C MET A 67 6.05 -8.31 0.70
N PHE A 68 5.93 -7.19 -0.02
CA PHE A 68 5.77 -7.22 -1.47
C PHE A 68 7.00 -7.74 -2.20
N ALA A 69 8.21 -7.50 -1.68
CA ALA A 69 9.43 -8.06 -2.22
C ALA A 69 9.39 -9.60 -2.16
N ARG A 70 9.06 -10.17 -0.99
CA ARG A 70 8.92 -11.63 -0.82
C ARG A 70 7.86 -12.24 -1.73
N LEU A 71 6.72 -11.55 -1.91
CA LEU A 71 5.69 -11.99 -2.85
C LEU A 71 6.18 -11.96 -4.31
N LYS A 72 7.06 -11.02 -4.65
CA LYS A 72 7.64 -10.89 -6.00
C LYS A 72 8.80 -11.85 -6.25
N ASP A 73 9.35 -12.53 -5.25
CA ASP A 73 10.31 -13.61 -5.47
C ASP A 73 9.67 -14.76 -6.30
N TRP A 74 8.35 -14.89 -6.19
CA TRP A 74 7.57 -15.84 -6.98
C TRP A 74 7.38 -15.30 -8.40
N ARG A 75 8.14 -15.85 -9.36
CA ARG A 75 8.15 -15.41 -10.77
C ARG A 75 6.75 -15.22 -11.36
N ARG A 76 5.80 -16.11 -11.04
CA ARG A 76 4.40 -16.03 -11.51
C ARG A 76 3.69 -14.76 -11.05
N ILE A 77 3.90 -14.35 -9.80
CA ILE A 77 3.34 -13.12 -9.22
C ILE A 77 4.05 -11.89 -9.80
N HIS A 78 5.38 -11.91 -9.86
CA HIS A 78 6.18 -10.79 -10.35
C HIS A 78 5.80 -10.36 -11.77
N THR A 79 5.68 -11.32 -12.66
CA THR A 79 5.41 -11.10 -14.09
C THR A 79 3.92 -10.96 -14.41
N ARG A 80 3.03 -11.24 -13.44
CA ARG A 80 1.57 -11.24 -13.62
C ARG A 80 1.13 -12.09 -14.82
N TYR A 81 1.65 -13.31 -14.94
CA TYR A 81 1.30 -14.20 -16.06
C TYR A 81 -0.19 -14.56 -16.13
N ASP A 82 -0.88 -14.54 -14.99
CA ASP A 82 -2.29 -14.89 -14.89
C ASP A 82 -3.18 -13.81 -15.54
N ARG A 83 -3.90 -14.19 -16.61
CA ARG A 83 -4.87 -13.30 -17.28
C ARG A 83 -6.17 -13.13 -16.51
N CYS A 84 -6.51 -14.07 -15.62
CA CYS A 84 -7.72 -14.02 -14.81
C CYS A 84 -7.40 -13.44 -13.43
N ALA A 85 -8.16 -12.42 -13.01
CA ALA A 85 -8.00 -11.77 -11.71
C ALA A 85 -8.16 -12.75 -10.54
N HIS A 86 -9.10 -13.70 -10.64
CA HIS A 86 -9.31 -14.71 -9.61
C HIS A 86 -8.08 -15.62 -9.45
N THR A 87 -7.53 -16.14 -10.56
CA THR A 87 -6.33 -16.99 -10.52
C THR A 87 -5.13 -16.23 -9.96
N PHE A 88 -4.96 -14.96 -10.34
CA PHE A 88 -3.90 -14.12 -9.82
C PHE A 88 -4.03 -13.88 -8.31
N LEU A 89 -5.24 -13.59 -7.83
CA LEU A 89 -5.52 -13.41 -6.41
C LEU A 89 -5.27 -14.70 -5.62
N SER A 90 -5.70 -15.85 -6.13
CA SER A 90 -5.42 -17.16 -5.52
C SER A 90 -3.92 -17.43 -5.43
N ALA A 91 -3.14 -17.09 -6.46
CA ALA A 91 -1.69 -17.24 -6.43
C ALA A 91 -1.03 -16.34 -5.37
N ILE A 92 -1.49 -15.08 -5.23
CA ILE A 92 -1.03 -14.18 -4.17
C ILE A 92 -1.35 -14.75 -2.79
N ALA A 93 -2.59 -15.19 -2.57
CA ALA A 93 -3.03 -15.75 -1.29
C ALA A 93 -2.21 -17.00 -0.91
N PHE A 94 -1.95 -17.88 -1.88
CA PHE A 94 -1.11 -19.06 -1.69
C PHE A 94 0.32 -18.69 -1.31
N ALA A 95 0.96 -17.78 -2.05
CA ALA A 95 2.32 -17.35 -1.74
C ALA A 95 2.39 -16.64 -0.37
N ALA A 96 1.41 -15.78 -0.05
CA ALA A 96 1.33 -15.14 1.25
C ALA A 96 1.22 -16.17 2.38
N ALA A 97 0.29 -17.13 2.28
CA ALA A 97 0.14 -18.20 3.27
C ALA A 97 1.47 -18.96 3.48
N PHE A 98 2.14 -19.36 2.41
CA PHE A 98 3.42 -20.08 2.50
C PHE A 98 4.55 -19.25 3.13
N ILE A 99 4.71 -18.00 2.69
CA ILE A 99 5.76 -17.06 3.14
C ILE A 99 5.61 -16.71 4.62
N PHE A 100 4.38 -16.47 5.06
CA PHE A 100 4.10 -16.04 6.44
C PHE A 100 3.99 -17.22 7.41
N TRP A 101 3.47 -18.37 6.97
CA TRP A 101 3.36 -19.56 7.81
C TRP A 101 4.73 -20.21 8.07
N ILE A 102 5.62 -20.29 7.08
CA ILE A 102 6.97 -20.88 7.27
C ILE A 102 7.87 -20.00 8.14
N ASN A 103 7.67 -18.69 8.12
CA ASN A 103 8.39 -17.77 9.01
C ASN A 103 7.99 -17.88 10.49
N GLU A 104 6.88 -18.55 10.80
CA GLU A 104 6.42 -18.80 12.18
C GLU A 104 6.96 -20.14 12.72
N MET A 105 7.58 -20.98 11.88
CA MET A 105 8.11 -22.31 12.21
C MET A 105 9.65 -22.40 12.31
N LEU A 106 10.35 -21.27 12.17
CA LEU A 106 11.81 -21.12 12.37
C LEU A 106 12.08 -20.05 13.42
#